data_AF-A7I8X5-F1
#
_entry.id   AF-A7I8X5-F1
#
_cell.length_a   1.000
_cell.length_b   1.000
_cell.length_c   1.000
_cell.angle_alpha   90.00
_cell.angle_beta   90.00
_cell.angle_gamma   90.00
#
_symmetry.space_group_name_H-M   'P 1'
#
loop_
_entity.id
_entity.type
_entity.pdbx_description
1 polymer ?
#
loop_
_entity_poly.entity_id
_entity_poly.type
_entity_poly.pdbx_seq_one_letter_code
_entity_poly.pdbx_strand_id
1 'polypeptide(L)'
;MTSIQDRFCPKCGKPSDSDGLCAACRVADTQWATCDTRVTSIHCPGCGATKQVNTWTDTNREREDLAPDLARSAVHFHPDVKKRLIEVRIRELSSNRSRAYLKISGTLYGQPVEKECTVEIAWHREQCDRCNRITGSYYEGIVQVRADGRDMSPFEMQKAAAIATQIEDSLQQGGERLSFISDMAETRDGLDVTVGSQHIGLLIVQGITAQLGGRYTTHPKLVGEKNGRQLFRITYLVRLPRYQRHDVVKLPRTYAEIEQSDSRTIRVFDLYEGRNRTVKEEDIVRLVGNARNAVPALVAYIAHGMFGLLDPATGATIEVTERQWMAVSAGENVQVLRDGDTMVVMR
;
A
#
# COMPACT_ATOMS: atom_id res chain seq x y z
N MET A 1 70.28 -22.50 -31.94
CA MET A 1 69.69 -21.99 -33.19
C MET A 1 68.66 -20.95 -32.80
N THR A 2 69.04 -19.68 -32.77
CA THR A 2 68.22 -18.58 -32.24
C THR A 2 67.94 -17.62 -33.39
N SER A 3 66.77 -17.72 -34.01
CA SER A 3 66.30 -16.73 -34.99
C SER A 3 65.36 -15.78 -34.27
N ILE A 4 65.92 -14.67 -33.79
CA ILE A 4 65.16 -13.54 -33.25
C ILE A 4 64.96 -12.59 -34.42
N GLN A 5 63.84 -12.73 -35.14
CA GLN A 5 63.29 -11.60 -35.89
C GLN A 5 62.61 -10.69 -34.87
N ASP A 6 63.37 -9.81 -34.23
CA ASP A 6 62.79 -8.75 -33.41
C ASP A 6 61.98 -7.84 -34.33
N ARG A 7 60.65 -7.96 -34.27
CA ARG A 7 59.74 -7.01 -34.91
C ARG A 7 59.75 -5.75 -34.06
N PHE A 8 60.03 -4.60 -34.66
CA PHE A 8 60.15 -3.34 -33.92
C PHE A 8 58.96 -2.41 -34.19
N CYS A 9 58.52 -1.70 -33.16
CA CYS A 9 57.47 -0.71 -33.25
C CYS A 9 57.96 0.52 -34.04
N PRO A 10 57.28 0.94 -35.11
CA PRO A 10 57.70 2.09 -35.93
C PRO A 10 57.62 3.44 -35.20
N LYS A 11 56.86 3.53 -34.09
CA LYS A 11 56.69 4.78 -33.31
C LYS A 11 57.73 4.94 -32.20
N CYS A 12 58.24 3.85 -31.62
CA CYS A 12 59.12 3.91 -30.44
C CYS A 12 60.37 3.00 -30.48
N GLY A 13 60.52 2.17 -31.52
CA GLY A 13 61.69 1.29 -31.72
C GLY A 13 61.79 0.09 -30.77
N LYS A 14 60.81 -0.16 -29.89
CA LYS A 14 60.79 -1.32 -28.98
C LYS A 14 60.28 -2.59 -29.68
N PRO A 15 60.62 -3.80 -29.19
CA PRO A 15 60.05 -5.05 -29.68
C PRO A 15 58.52 -5.03 -29.64
N SER A 16 57.89 -5.60 -30.66
CA SER A 16 56.45 -5.66 -30.87
C SER A 16 56.04 -7.10 -31.21
N ASP A 17 55.02 -7.62 -30.53
CA ASP A 17 54.52 -8.98 -30.75
C ASP A 17 53.74 -9.13 -32.07
N SER A 18 53.41 -8.01 -32.72
CA SER A 18 52.68 -7.94 -34.00
C SER A 18 53.34 -6.98 -34.99
N ASP A 19 53.10 -7.16 -36.29
CA ASP A 19 53.46 -6.20 -37.32
C ASP A 19 52.67 -4.89 -37.10
N GLY A 20 53.35 -3.86 -36.56
CA GLY A 20 52.74 -2.56 -36.25
C GLY A 20 53.20 -1.95 -34.93
N LEU A 21 52.34 -1.12 -34.34
CA LEU A 21 52.61 -0.46 -33.06
C LEU A 21 52.65 -1.47 -31.92
N CYS A 22 53.64 -1.37 -31.04
CA CYS A 22 53.65 -2.14 -29.78
C CYS A 22 52.43 -1.76 -28.93
N ALA A 23 52.04 -2.66 -28.01
CA ALA A 23 50.86 -2.48 -27.16
C ALA A 23 50.83 -1.11 -26.46
N ALA A 24 51.97 -0.64 -25.94
CA ALA A 24 52.06 0.68 -25.29
C ALA A 24 51.78 1.85 -26.25
N CYS A 25 52.32 1.80 -27.47
CA CYS A 25 52.08 2.84 -28.48
C CYS A 25 50.64 2.81 -29.00
N ARG A 26 50.04 1.62 -29.11
CA ARG A 26 48.64 1.45 -29.50
C ARG A 26 47.69 1.98 -28.44
N VAL A 27 47.98 1.73 -27.16
CA VAL A 27 47.21 2.28 -26.02
C VAL A 27 47.28 3.81 -25.99
N ALA A 28 48.47 4.39 -26.16
CA ALA A 28 48.65 5.84 -26.14
C ALA A 28 47.85 6.58 -27.23
N ASP A 29 47.61 5.93 -28.38
CA ASP A 29 46.81 6.47 -29.48
C ASP A 29 45.30 6.20 -29.34
N THR A 30 44.91 5.33 -28.41
CA THR A 30 43.50 4.92 -28.25
C THR A 30 42.83 5.70 -27.13
N GLN A 31 41.76 6.44 -27.45
CA GLN A 31 40.88 7.00 -26.42
C GLN A 31 40.05 5.88 -25.78
N TRP A 32 40.61 5.29 -24.73
CA TRP A 32 40.05 4.07 -24.12
C TRP A 32 38.91 4.33 -23.13
N ALA A 33 38.76 5.56 -22.65
CA ALA A 33 37.63 6.00 -21.84
C ALA A 33 37.34 7.50 -22.02
N THR A 34 36.07 7.87 -22.08
CA THR A 34 35.58 9.25 -22.00
C THR A 34 34.67 9.42 -20.78
N CYS A 35 34.55 10.64 -20.29
CA CYS A 35 33.63 10.99 -19.23
C CYS A 35 32.83 12.21 -19.66
N ASP A 36 31.51 12.16 -19.49
CA ASP A 36 30.68 13.34 -19.62
C ASP A 36 31.04 14.34 -18.52
N THR A 37 31.09 15.63 -18.85
CA THR A 37 31.46 16.66 -17.87
C THR A 37 30.35 16.92 -16.85
N ARG A 38 29.11 16.58 -17.20
CA ARG A 38 27.94 16.80 -16.37
C ARG A 38 26.88 15.72 -16.58
N VAL A 39 26.31 15.26 -15.48
CA VAL A 39 25.09 14.44 -15.46
C VAL A 39 24.00 15.15 -14.67
N THR A 40 22.75 14.84 -15.00
CA THR A 40 21.59 15.49 -14.38
C THR A 40 20.68 14.42 -13.78
N SER A 41 20.23 14.66 -12.56
CA SER A 41 19.17 13.88 -11.91
C SER A 41 18.02 14.80 -11.55
N ILE A 42 16.82 14.44 -12.01
CA ILE A 42 15.59 15.18 -11.76
C ILE A 42 14.79 14.41 -10.71
N HIS A 43 14.39 15.09 -9.65
CA HIS A 43 13.61 14.52 -8.55
C HIS A 43 12.33 15.32 -8.28
N CYS A 44 11.28 14.63 -7.86
CA CYS A 44 10.04 15.25 -7.43
C CYS A 44 10.15 15.72 -5.98
N PRO A 45 9.96 17.02 -5.69
CA PRO A 45 10.02 17.52 -4.32
C PRO A 45 8.87 17.00 -3.44
N GLY A 46 7.76 16.55 -4.02
CA GLY A 46 6.59 16.07 -3.28
C GLY A 46 6.66 14.60 -2.84
N CYS A 47 7.31 13.72 -3.62
CA CYS A 47 7.34 12.28 -3.34
C CYS A 47 8.73 11.63 -3.47
N GLY A 48 9.76 12.39 -3.82
CA GLY A 48 11.13 11.87 -3.98
C GLY A 48 11.39 11.06 -5.25
N ALA A 49 10.35 10.74 -6.04
CA ALA A 49 10.51 10.01 -7.30
C ALA A 49 11.53 10.66 -8.24
N THR A 50 12.26 9.83 -9.00
CA THR A 50 13.26 10.30 -9.97
C THR A 50 12.76 10.12 -11.40
N LYS A 51 13.15 11.04 -12.28
CA LYS A 51 12.80 10.98 -13.70
C LYS A 51 13.94 10.37 -14.49
N GLN A 52 13.67 9.26 -15.16
CA GLN A 52 14.56 8.69 -16.16
C GLN A 52 13.94 8.88 -17.54
N VAL A 53 14.61 9.67 -18.37
CA VAL A 53 14.09 10.12 -19.67
C VAL A 53 12.75 10.86 -19.48
N ASN A 54 11.63 10.17 -19.66
CA ASN A 54 10.27 10.70 -19.51
C ASN A 54 9.39 9.88 -18.56
N THR A 55 9.98 8.97 -17.78
CA THR A 55 9.25 8.10 -16.85
C THR A 55 9.67 8.41 -15.42
N TRP A 56 8.67 8.54 -14.53
CA TRP A 56 8.88 8.74 -13.10
C TRP A 56 8.90 7.40 -12.38
N THR A 57 9.96 7.17 -11.61
CA THR A 57 10.16 5.93 -10.85
C THR A 57 10.32 6.26 -9.36
N ASP A 58 9.60 5.53 -8.52
CA ASP A 58 9.70 5.71 -7.07
C ASP A 58 11.04 5.14 -6.61
N THR A 59 11.71 5.88 -5.73
CA THR A 59 12.99 5.49 -5.19
C THR A 59 13.04 5.90 -3.74
N ASN A 60 13.45 4.97 -2.88
CA ASN A 60 13.76 5.26 -1.48
C ASN A 60 15.24 5.64 -1.28
N ARG A 61 16.02 5.63 -2.37
CA ARG A 61 17.45 5.96 -2.34
C ARG A 61 17.64 7.46 -2.15
N GLU A 62 18.52 7.81 -1.22
CA GLU A 62 18.93 9.19 -1.01
C GLU A 62 19.95 9.63 -2.07
N ARG A 63 20.36 10.90 -2.04
CA ARG A 63 21.27 11.45 -3.05
C ARG A 63 22.64 10.79 -3.00
N GLU A 64 23.07 10.46 -1.80
CA GLU A 64 24.31 9.80 -1.44
C GLU A 64 24.40 8.42 -2.08
N ASP A 65 23.27 7.71 -2.14
CA ASP A 65 23.16 6.43 -2.80
C ASP A 65 23.11 6.59 -4.33
N LEU A 66 22.41 7.60 -4.84
CA LEU A 66 22.22 7.81 -6.29
C LEU A 66 23.46 8.41 -6.97
N ALA A 67 24.21 9.26 -6.28
CA ALA A 67 25.32 10.02 -6.85
C ALA A 67 26.44 9.12 -7.45
N PRO A 68 26.88 8.03 -6.80
CA PRO A 68 27.85 7.11 -7.38
C PRO A 68 27.38 6.48 -8.69
N ASP A 69 26.11 6.08 -8.77
CA ASP A 69 25.56 5.45 -9.98
C ASP A 69 25.44 6.45 -11.12
N LEU A 70 24.99 7.67 -10.82
CA LEU A 70 24.96 8.78 -11.77
C LEU A 70 26.37 9.10 -12.29
N ALA A 71 27.36 9.18 -11.40
CA ALA A 71 28.75 9.41 -11.78
C ALA A 71 29.28 8.28 -12.68
N ARG A 72 29.01 7.01 -12.34
CA ARG A 72 29.41 5.85 -13.16
C ARG A 72 28.77 5.88 -14.55
N SER A 73 27.53 6.33 -14.65
CA SER A 73 26.82 6.44 -15.94
C SER A 73 27.44 7.45 -16.91
N ALA A 74 28.25 8.38 -16.41
CA ALA A 74 28.98 9.35 -17.21
C ALA A 74 30.20 8.75 -17.93
N VAL A 75 30.63 7.53 -17.56
CA VAL A 75 31.86 6.91 -18.06
C VAL A 75 31.56 5.99 -19.24
N HIS A 76 32.16 6.29 -20.39
CA HIS A 76 32.04 5.48 -21.60
C HIS A 76 33.38 4.81 -21.90
N PHE A 77 33.39 3.48 -21.92
CA PHE A 77 34.60 2.70 -22.21
C PHE A 77 34.67 2.30 -23.67
N HIS A 78 35.89 2.26 -24.21
CA HIS A 78 36.15 1.59 -25.47
C HIS A 78 35.82 0.08 -25.35
N PRO A 79 35.24 -0.56 -26.39
CA PRO A 79 34.81 -1.96 -26.34
C PRO A 79 35.89 -2.93 -25.86
N ASP A 80 37.13 -2.72 -26.31
CA ASP A 80 38.27 -3.61 -26.02
C ASP A 80 38.83 -3.52 -24.59
N VAL A 81 38.34 -2.58 -23.77
CA VAL A 81 38.79 -2.45 -22.38
C VAL A 81 38.21 -3.59 -21.54
N LYS A 82 39.10 -4.37 -20.92
CA LYS A 82 38.77 -5.48 -20.01
C LYS A 82 39.02 -5.06 -18.55
N LYS A 83 38.48 -5.85 -17.60
CA LYS A 83 38.67 -5.67 -16.14
C LYS A 83 38.40 -4.22 -15.67
N ARG A 84 37.26 -3.67 -16.08
CA ARG A 84 36.88 -2.28 -15.83
C ARG A 84 36.59 -2.09 -14.34
N LEU A 85 37.18 -1.06 -13.74
CA LEU A 85 36.88 -0.62 -12.39
C LEU A 85 36.67 0.90 -12.40
N ILE A 86 35.66 1.35 -11.65
CA ILE A 86 35.41 2.77 -11.40
C ILE A 86 35.32 2.94 -9.89
N GLU A 87 36.23 3.73 -9.34
CA GLU A 87 36.14 4.23 -7.96
C GLU A 87 35.55 5.63 -8.00
N VAL A 88 34.58 5.90 -7.13
CA VAL A 88 33.88 7.18 -7.10
C VAL A 88 34.01 7.80 -5.72
N ARG A 89 34.41 9.07 -5.67
CA ARG A 89 34.33 9.91 -4.48
C ARG A 89 33.45 11.11 -4.78
N ILE A 90 32.40 11.29 -3.99
CA ILE A 90 31.47 12.40 -4.15
C ILE A 90 31.81 13.48 -3.14
N ARG A 91 31.80 14.73 -3.60
CA ARG A 91 31.85 15.93 -2.77
C ARG A 91 30.59 16.74 -3.02
N GLU A 92 29.83 17.00 -1.97
CA GLU A 92 28.70 17.91 -2.04
C GLU A 92 29.20 19.35 -2.12
N LEU A 93 28.65 20.14 -3.06
CA LEU A 93 28.98 21.55 -3.19
C LEU A 93 27.82 22.43 -2.71
N SER A 94 26.59 22.01 -2.98
CA SER A 94 25.36 22.71 -2.61
C SER A 94 24.15 21.79 -2.73
N SER A 95 22.96 22.27 -2.36
CA SER A 95 21.71 21.52 -2.46
C SER A 95 21.29 21.17 -3.90
N ASN A 96 21.90 21.75 -4.93
CA ASN A 96 21.61 21.44 -6.33
C ASN A 96 22.84 20.94 -7.12
N ARG A 97 24.01 20.85 -6.51
CA ARG A 97 25.23 20.40 -7.20
C ARG A 97 26.12 19.54 -6.30
N SER A 98 26.57 18.42 -6.85
CA SER A 98 27.66 17.61 -6.31
C SER A 98 28.75 17.47 -7.36
N ARG A 99 29.98 17.19 -6.91
CA ARG A 99 31.13 16.90 -7.78
C ARG A 99 31.62 15.49 -7.50
N ALA A 100 31.68 14.69 -8.55
CA ALA A 100 32.23 13.34 -8.49
C ALA A 100 33.67 13.36 -9.00
N TYR A 101 34.57 12.77 -8.24
CA TYR A 101 35.94 12.46 -8.63
C TYR A 101 36.00 10.96 -8.93
N LEU A 102 36.28 10.61 -10.17
CA LEU A 102 36.31 9.22 -10.62
C LEU A 102 37.75 8.82 -10.92
N LYS A 103 38.16 7.69 -10.34
CA LYS A 103 39.37 6.98 -10.75
C LYS A 103 38.94 5.75 -11.55
N ILE A 104 39.28 5.75 -12.83
CA ILE A 104 38.90 4.72 -13.79
C ILE A 104 40.14 3.89 -14.10
N SER A 105 40.02 2.57 -14.03
CA SER A 105 41.10 1.66 -14.39
C SER A 105 40.59 0.48 -15.21
N GLY A 106 41.51 -0.14 -15.95
CA GLY A 106 41.22 -1.32 -16.77
C GLY A 106 42.46 -1.87 -17.45
N THR A 107 42.24 -2.77 -18.40
CA THR A 107 43.29 -3.35 -19.24
C THR A 107 42.92 -3.19 -20.71
N LEU A 108 43.79 -2.55 -21.49
CA LEU A 108 43.64 -2.40 -22.94
C LEU A 108 44.86 -3.00 -23.64
N TYR A 109 44.63 -3.90 -24.60
CA TYR A 109 45.70 -4.62 -25.32
C TYR A 109 46.78 -5.24 -24.41
N GLY A 110 46.37 -5.76 -23.25
CA GLY A 110 47.25 -6.40 -22.26
C GLY A 110 47.99 -5.42 -21.34
N GLN A 111 47.85 -4.10 -21.52
CA GLN A 111 48.48 -3.09 -20.67
C GLN A 111 47.47 -2.47 -19.70
N PRO A 112 47.88 -2.20 -18.43
CA PRO A 112 47.04 -1.47 -17.50
C PRO A 112 46.86 -0.02 -17.95
N VAL A 113 45.64 0.49 -17.82
CA VAL A 113 45.30 1.88 -18.14
C VAL A 113 44.56 2.52 -16.96
N GLU A 114 44.92 3.76 -16.62
CA GLU A 114 44.27 4.55 -15.58
C GLU A 114 43.96 5.96 -16.08
N LYS A 115 42.79 6.49 -15.68
CA LYS A 115 42.34 7.83 -16.01
C LYS A 115 41.55 8.40 -14.85
N GLU A 116 41.80 9.66 -14.54
CA GLU A 116 40.98 10.43 -13.63
C GLU A 116 40.04 11.34 -14.41
N CYS A 117 38.80 11.46 -13.95
CA CYS A 117 37.89 12.46 -14.47
C CYS A 117 37.02 13.05 -13.36
N THR A 118 36.59 14.28 -13.58
CA THR A 118 35.69 15.00 -12.68
C THR A 118 34.37 15.23 -13.39
N VAL A 119 33.27 14.86 -12.74
CA VAL A 119 31.91 14.97 -13.27
C VAL A 119 31.09 15.85 -12.34
N GLU A 120 30.37 16.83 -12.89
CA GLU A 120 29.38 17.59 -12.14
C GLU A 120 28.04 16.87 -12.14
N ILE A 121 27.44 16.67 -10.97
CA ILE A 121 26.09 16.12 -10.82
C ILE A 121 25.16 17.29 -10.50
N ALA A 122 24.22 17.56 -11.39
CA ALA A 122 23.19 18.57 -11.19
C ALA A 122 21.88 17.95 -10.70
N TRP A 123 21.39 18.42 -9.57
CA TRP A 123 20.13 17.98 -8.96
C TRP A 123 19.02 18.97 -9.29
N HIS A 124 18.16 18.60 -10.22
CA HIS A 124 17.03 19.39 -10.66
C HIS A 124 15.75 18.96 -9.95
N ARG A 125 14.87 19.91 -9.67
CA ARG A 125 13.55 19.67 -9.07
C ARG A 125 12.48 19.89 -10.13
N GLU A 126 11.62 18.91 -10.32
CA GLU A 126 10.46 18.97 -11.22
C GLU A 126 9.33 18.19 -10.56
N GLN A 127 8.10 18.70 -10.55
CA GLN A 127 6.98 17.98 -9.94
C GLN A 127 6.51 16.86 -10.88
N CYS A 128 6.38 15.64 -10.36
CA CYS A 128 5.89 14.51 -11.15
C CYS A 128 4.40 14.61 -11.45
N ASP A 129 3.93 13.86 -12.45
CA ASP A 129 2.53 13.87 -12.88
C ASP A 129 1.55 13.54 -11.74
N ARG A 130 1.93 12.59 -10.85
CA ARG A 130 1.15 12.23 -9.66
C ARG A 130 1.00 13.41 -8.72
N CYS A 131 2.11 14.00 -8.26
CA CYS A 131 2.07 15.12 -7.33
C CYS A 131 1.38 16.35 -7.93
N ASN A 132 1.57 16.61 -9.22
CA ASN A 132 0.92 17.72 -9.90
C ASN A 132 -0.61 17.54 -9.94
N ARG A 133 -1.09 16.32 -10.21
CA ARG A 133 -2.52 15.97 -10.17
C ARG A 133 -3.11 16.09 -8.76
N ILE A 134 -2.39 15.63 -7.73
CA ILE A 134 -2.82 15.76 -6.33
C ILE A 134 -3.00 17.24 -5.98
N THR A 135 -1.99 18.09 -6.24
CA THR A 135 -2.07 19.52 -5.93
C THR A 135 -3.09 20.26 -6.79
N GLY A 136 -3.37 19.76 -8.00
CA GLY A 136 -4.37 20.32 -8.92
C GLY A 136 -5.81 19.87 -8.66
N SER A 137 -6.08 19.18 -7.54
CA SER A 137 -7.41 18.63 -7.21
C SER A 137 -8.00 17.75 -8.33
N TYR A 138 -7.13 17.04 -9.05
CA TYR A 138 -7.56 16.09 -10.08
C TYR A 138 -8.14 14.84 -9.45
N TYR A 139 -9.29 14.40 -9.95
CA TYR A 139 -9.91 13.15 -9.55
C TYR A 139 -10.72 12.53 -10.69
N GLU A 140 -10.79 11.21 -10.67
CA GLU A 140 -11.59 10.39 -11.58
C GLU A 140 -12.74 9.69 -10.87
N GLY A 141 -12.70 9.61 -9.54
CA GLY A 141 -13.80 9.05 -8.77
C GLY A 141 -13.86 9.52 -7.32
N ILE A 142 -15.01 9.25 -6.70
CA ILE A 142 -15.27 9.50 -5.29
C ILE A 142 -15.92 8.25 -4.72
N VAL A 143 -15.32 7.65 -3.70
CA VAL A 143 -15.92 6.55 -2.94
C VAL A 143 -16.59 7.13 -1.70
N GLN A 144 -17.90 6.99 -1.62
CA GLN A 144 -18.71 7.44 -0.49
C GLN A 144 -19.18 6.24 0.30
N VAL A 145 -18.68 6.08 1.52
CA VAL A 145 -19.05 5.00 2.42
C VAL A 145 -20.06 5.52 3.43
N ARG A 146 -21.23 4.89 3.48
CA ARG A 146 -22.34 5.23 4.37
C ARG A 146 -22.90 3.96 5.01
N ALA A 147 -23.52 4.07 6.17
CA ALA A 147 -24.26 2.96 6.78
C ALA A 147 -25.76 3.07 6.47
N ASP A 148 -26.44 1.94 6.29
CA ASP A 148 -27.88 1.92 5.98
C ASP A 148 -28.70 1.94 7.27
N GLY A 149 -29.55 2.97 7.44
CA GLY A 149 -30.47 3.07 8.59
C GLY A 149 -29.81 3.29 9.97
N ARG A 150 -28.52 3.67 10.00
CA ARG A 150 -27.78 4.06 11.22
C ARG A 150 -26.55 4.92 10.87
N ASP A 151 -25.91 5.46 11.89
CA ASP A 151 -24.60 6.11 11.74
C ASP A 151 -23.48 5.06 11.60
N MET A 152 -22.44 5.44 10.86
CA MET A 152 -21.22 4.64 10.72
C MET A 152 -20.44 4.67 12.03
N SER A 153 -19.96 3.51 12.51
CA SER A 153 -19.17 3.49 13.73
C SER A 153 -17.75 4.03 13.50
N PRO A 154 -17.08 4.60 14.52
CA PRO A 154 -15.68 5.02 14.40
C PRO A 154 -14.75 3.90 13.94
N PHE A 155 -15.02 2.66 14.38
CA PHE A 155 -14.28 1.48 13.95
C PHE A 155 -14.45 1.19 12.45
N GLU A 156 -15.67 1.26 11.93
CA GLU A 156 -15.91 1.06 10.50
C GLU A 156 -15.26 2.15 9.65
N MET A 157 -15.32 3.41 10.11
CA MET A 157 -14.71 4.54 9.44
C MET A 157 -13.18 4.38 9.35
N GLN A 158 -12.53 4.09 10.49
CA GLN A 158 -11.10 3.81 10.53
C GLN A 158 -10.71 2.60 9.68
N LYS A 159 -11.52 1.53 9.72
CA LYS A 159 -11.25 0.31 8.95
C LYS A 159 -11.40 0.56 7.44
N ALA A 160 -12.39 1.33 7.02
CA ALA A 160 -12.58 1.71 5.61
C ALA A 160 -11.43 2.60 5.11
N ALA A 161 -10.99 3.58 5.91
CA ALA A 161 -9.83 4.41 5.59
C ALA A 161 -8.54 3.56 5.48
N ALA A 162 -8.32 2.64 6.42
CA ALA A 162 -7.17 1.74 6.38
C ALA A 162 -7.17 0.84 5.14
N ILE A 163 -8.32 0.32 4.73
CA ILE A 163 -8.46 -0.46 3.48
C ILE A 163 -8.09 0.40 2.27
N ALA A 164 -8.54 1.66 2.23
CA ALA A 164 -8.22 2.57 1.13
C ALA A 164 -6.72 2.81 1.01
N THR A 165 -6.05 3.13 2.12
CA THR A 165 -4.59 3.33 2.15
C THR A 165 -3.83 2.06 1.76
N GLN A 166 -4.23 0.88 2.28
CA GLN A 166 -3.57 -0.39 1.93
C GLN A 166 -3.65 -0.70 0.42
N ILE A 167 -4.77 -0.38 -0.21
CA ILE A 167 -4.95 -0.57 -1.65
C ILE A 167 -4.11 0.42 -2.45
N GLU A 168 -4.06 1.69 -2.04
CA GLU A 168 -3.16 2.68 -2.64
C GLU A 168 -1.71 2.18 -2.58
N ASP A 169 -1.22 1.80 -1.41
CA ASP A 169 0.14 1.32 -1.20
C ASP A 169 0.46 0.11 -2.09
N SER A 170 -0.47 -0.85 -2.18
CA SER A 170 -0.31 -2.03 -3.03
C SER A 170 -0.22 -1.68 -4.51
N LEU A 171 -1.04 -0.75 -5.00
CA LEU A 171 -1.01 -0.30 -6.39
C LEU A 171 0.26 0.50 -6.71
N GLN A 172 0.69 1.36 -5.80
CA GLN A 172 1.93 2.13 -5.95
C GLN A 172 3.15 1.20 -6.00
N GLN A 173 3.22 0.20 -5.12
CA GLN A 173 4.25 -0.84 -5.16
C GLN A 173 4.19 -1.68 -6.45
N GLY A 174 2.99 -1.90 -6.99
CA GLY A 174 2.76 -2.52 -8.29
C GLY A 174 3.12 -1.65 -9.50
N GLY A 175 3.56 -0.39 -9.30
CA GLY A 175 3.95 0.55 -10.34
C GLY A 175 2.82 1.41 -10.90
N GLU A 176 1.59 1.29 -10.39
CA GLU A 176 0.44 2.11 -10.79
C GLU A 176 0.44 3.48 -10.11
N ARG A 177 1.44 4.31 -10.43
CA ARG A 177 1.66 5.60 -9.76
C ARG A 177 0.47 6.58 -9.81
N LEU A 178 -0.35 6.51 -10.87
CA LEU A 178 -1.49 7.40 -11.05
C LEU A 178 -2.75 6.94 -10.30
N SER A 179 -2.70 5.77 -9.67
CA SER A 179 -3.73 5.25 -8.77
C SER A 179 -3.42 5.71 -7.34
N PHE A 180 -3.89 6.91 -6.99
CA PHE A 180 -3.62 7.56 -5.70
C PHE A 180 -4.91 8.08 -5.05
N ILE A 181 -4.86 8.31 -3.74
CA ILE A 181 -5.91 9.00 -2.98
C ILE A 181 -5.53 10.48 -2.92
N SER A 182 -6.42 11.37 -3.40
CA SER A 182 -6.18 12.81 -3.37
C SER A 182 -6.62 13.44 -2.06
N ASP A 183 -7.70 12.93 -1.48
CA ASP A 183 -8.31 13.43 -0.25
C ASP A 183 -9.13 12.33 0.44
N MET A 184 -9.16 12.38 1.76
CA MET A 184 -10.03 11.56 2.61
C MET A 184 -10.72 12.45 3.63
N ALA A 185 -12.04 12.54 3.53
CA ALA A 185 -12.86 13.38 4.38
C ALA A 185 -13.80 12.52 5.24
N GLU A 186 -13.61 12.60 6.56
CA GLU A 186 -14.57 12.07 7.52
C GLU A 186 -15.73 13.07 7.67
N THR A 187 -16.94 12.59 7.46
CA THR A 187 -18.19 13.34 7.59
C THR A 187 -19.05 12.73 8.67
N ARG A 188 -20.07 13.45 9.13
CA ARG A 188 -21.04 12.90 10.11
C ARG A 188 -21.72 11.62 9.60
N ASP A 189 -21.95 11.55 8.30
CA ASP A 189 -22.69 10.46 7.67
C ASP A 189 -21.79 9.28 7.24
N GLY A 190 -20.46 9.45 7.25
CA GLY A 190 -19.51 8.41 6.86
C GLY A 190 -18.21 8.96 6.26
N LEU A 191 -17.57 8.20 5.37
CA LEU A 191 -16.25 8.51 4.79
C LEU A 191 -16.35 8.82 3.29
N ASP A 192 -15.72 9.90 2.84
CA ASP A 192 -15.55 10.21 1.41
C ASP A 192 -14.06 10.11 1.02
N VAL A 193 -13.75 9.24 0.05
CA VAL A 193 -12.40 9.03 -0.46
C VAL A 193 -12.35 9.49 -1.92
N THR A 194 -11.59 10.55 -2.18
CA THR A 194 -11.41 11.07 -3.54
C THR A 194 -10.20 10.42 -4.19
N VAL A 195 -10.36 9.88 -5.40
CA VAL A 195 -9.35 9.04 -6.05
C VAL A 195 -8.92 9.56 -7.42
N GLY A 196 -7.63 9.41 -7.70
CA GLY A 196 -6.96 9.84 -8.93
C GLY A 196 -7.20 8.93 -10.14
N SER A 197 -7.69 7.70 -9.95
CA SER A 197 -8.02 6.76 -11.03
C SER A 197 -9.32 6.00 -10.75
N GLN A 198 -10.00 5.54 -11.81
CA GLN A 198 -11.18 4.67 -11.67
C GLN A 198 -10.82 3.29 -11.10
N HIS A 199 -9.61 2.80 -11.37
CA HIS A 199 -9.16 1.47 -10.94
C HIS A 199 -9.05 1.37 -9.42
N ILE A 200 -8.35 2.31 -8.78
CA ILE A 200 -8.24 2.33 -7.31
C ILE A 200 -9.62 2.51 -6.65
N GLY A 201 -10.50 3.36 -7.22
CA GLY A 201 -11.86 3.53 -6.70
C GLY A 201 -12.65 2.23 -6.67
N LEU A 202 -12.56 1.42 -7.74
CA LEU A 202 -13.20 0.11 -7.81
C LEU A 202 -12.62 -0.88 -6.79
N LEU A 203 -11.29 -0.94 -6.66
CA LEU A 203 -10.65 -1.84 -5.70
C LEU A 203 -11.00 -1.47 -4.26
N ILE A 204 -11.06 -0.17 -3.94
CA ILE A 204 -11.45 0.31 -2.60
C ILE A 204 -12.86 -0.17 -2.25
N VAL A 205 -13.85 0.01 -3.14
CA VAL A 205 -15.22 -0.44 -2.82
C VAL A 205 -15.34 -1.96 -2.70
N GLN A 206 -14.58 -2.72 -3.49
CA GLN A 206 -14.52 -4.18 -3.37
C GLN A 206 -13.88 -4.61 -2.06
N GLY A 207 -12.76 -3.97 -1.67
CA GLY A 207 -12.08 -4.26 -0.40
C GLY A 207 -12.94 -3.93 0.81
N ILE A 208 -13.64 -2.78 0.79
CA ILE A 208 -14.55 -2.38 1.87
C ILE A 208 -15.71 -3.36 1.97
N THR A 209 -16.38 -3.67 0.85
CA THR A 209 -17.52 -4.59 0.88
C THR A 209 -17.13 -6.02 1.24
N ALA A 210 -15.92 -6.47 0.88
CA ALA A 210 -15.42 -7.78 1.28
C ALA A 210 -15.15 -7.89 2.80
N GLN A 211 -14.69 -6.82 3.46
CA GLN A 211 -14.30 -6.86 4.88
C GLN A 211 -15.40 -6.37 5.83
N LEU A 212 -16.19 -5.39 5.42
CA LEU A 212 -17.25 -4.78 6.24
C LEU A 212 -18.66 -5.18 5.79
N GLY A 213 -18.78 -5.94 4.71
CA GLY A 213 -20.06 -6.32 4.12
C GLY A 213 -20.74 -5.17 3.37
N GLY A 214 -22.02 -5.37 3.06
CA GLY A 214 -22.84 -4.37 2.37
C GLY A 214 -22.76 -4.47 0.85
N ARG A 215 -23.10 -3.37 0.18
CA ARG A 215 -23.16 -3.29 -1.29
C ARG A 215 -22.67 -1.94 -1.78
N TYR A 216 -22.29 -1.87 -3.05
CA TYR A 216 -22.00 -0.61 -3.70
C TYR A 216 -22.76 -0.42 -5.00
N THR A 217 -22.95 0.83 -5.38
CA THR A 217 -23.53 1.25 -6.67
C THR A 217 -22.62 2.29 -7.30
N THR A 218 -22.66 2.40 -8.63
CA THR A 218 -21.81 3.33 -9.39
C THR A 218 -22.67 4.33 -10.16
N HIS A 219 -22.24 5.59 -10.14
CA HIS A 219 -22.92 6.71 -10.80
C HIS A 219 -21.90 7.45 -11.69
N PRO A 220 -21.71 7.00 -12.94
CA PRO A 220 -20.79 7.65 -13.87
C PRO A 220 -21.38 8.95 -14.43
N LYS A 221 -20.56 10.01 -14.48
CA LYS A 221 -20.87 11.30 -15.09
C LYS A 221 -19.85 11.62 -16.19
N LEU A 222 -20.34 11.85 -17.41
CA LEU A 222 -19.50 12.32 -18.52
C LEU A 222 -19.00 13.74 -18.22
N VAL A 223 -17.68 13.93 -18.24
CA VAL A 223 -17.05 15.23 -17.99
C VAL A 223 -16.36 15.82 -19.22
N GLY A 224 -16.14 15.01 -20.26
CA GLY A 224 -15.58 15.49 -21.52
C GLY A 224 -15.21 14.36 -22.46
N GLU A 225 -14.47 14.70 -23.51
CA GLU A 225 -13.97 13.77 -24.50
C GLU A 225 -12.53 14.14 -24.85
N LYS A 226 -11.65 13.14 -24.94
CA LYS A 226 -10.25 13.33 -25.33
C LYS A 226 -9.87 12.25 -26.34
N ASN A 227 -9.43 12.67 -27.53
CA ASN A 227 -9.04 11.77 -28.62
C ASN A 227 -10.15 10.75 -28.98
N GLY A 228 -11.41 11.19 -29.03
CA GLY A 228 -12.55 10.32 -29.31
C GLY A 228 -12.98 9.41 -28.16
N ARG A 229 -12.31 9.48 -27.00
CA ARG A 229 -12.68 8.72 -25.79
C ARG A 229 -13.38 9.60 -24.78
N GLN A 230 -14.58 9.17 -24.38
CA GLN A 230 -15.34 9.81 -23.33
C GLN A 230 -14.64 9.66 -21.98
N LEU A 231 -14.51 10.78 -21.26
CA LEU A 231 -13.93 10.85 -19.92
C LEU A 231 -15.06 10.92 -18.90
N PHE A 232 -15.05 9.99 -17.95
CA PHE A 232 -16.06 9.89 -16.89
C PHE A 232 -15.45 10.14 -15.52
N ARG A 233 -16.21 10.82 -14.67
CA ARG A 233 -16.01 10.79 -13.22
C ARG A 233 -17.05 9.89 -12.59
N ILE A 234 -16.63 8.96 -11.73
CA ILE A 234 -17.53 7.95 -11.15
C ILE A 234 -17.67 8.17 -9.65
N THR A 235 -18.91 8.33 -9.18
CA THR A 235 -19.21 8.24 -7.75
C THR A 235 -19.57 6.80 -7.42
N TYR A 236 -18.87 6.21 -6.47
CA TYR A 236 -19.15 4.89 -5.92
C TYR A 236 -19.82 5.08 -4.56
N LEU A 237 -21.07 4.64 -4.41
CA LEU A 237 -21.78 4.70 -3.14
C LEU A 237 -21.78 3.31 -2.49
N VAL A 238 -21.01 3.16 -1.41
CA VAL A 238 -21.00 1.97 -0.56
C VAL A 238 -22.01 2.16 0.56
N ARG A 239 -22.90 1.17 0.73
CA ARG A 239 -23.84 1.08 1.85
C ARG A 239 -23.48 -0.12 2.72
N LEU A 240 -22.91 0.16 3.89
CA LEU A 240 -22.64 -0.82 4.92
C LEU A 240 -23.95 -1.34 5.54
N PRO A 241 -23.97 -2.60 5.98
CA PRO A 241 -25.18 -3.21 6.50
C PRO A 241 -25.63 -2.53 7.79
N ARG A 242 -26.95 -2.46 7.98
CA ARG A 242 -27.56 -1.93 9.20
C ARG A 242 -27.07 -2.66 10.45
N TYR A 243 -26.91 -3.97 10.34
CA TYR A 243 -26.42 -4.81 11.41
C TYR A 243 -25.04 -5.38 11.11
N GLN A 244 -24.20 -5.39 12.14
CA GLN A 244 -22.83 -5.85 12.11
C GLN A 244 -22.71 -7.29 12.63
N ARG A 245 -21.58 -7.92 12.33
CA ARG A 245 -21.24 -9.19 12.95
C ARG A 245 -21.16 -9.03 14.47
N HIS A 246 -21.69 -10.01 15.20
CA HIS A 246 -21.84 -10.04 16.65
C HIS A 246 -22.88 -9.08 17.21
N ASP A 247 -23.64 -8.37 16.38
CA ASP A 247 -24.82 -7.67 16.87
C ASP A 247 -25.83 -8.69 17.39
N VAL A 248 -26.37 -8.41 18.57
CA VAL A 248 -27.45 -9.17 19.17
C VAL A 248 -28.75 -8.45 18.95
N VAL A 249 -29.69 -9.13 18.32
CA VAL A 249 -30.98 -8.57 17.93
C VAL A 249 -32.12 -9.31 18.61
N LYS A 250 -33.18 -8.56 18.91
CA LYS A 250 -34.45 -9.10 19.37
C LYS A 250 -35.27 -9.53 18.16
N LEU A 251 -35.65 -10.80 18.13
CA LEU A 251 -36.67 -11.34 17.24
C LEU A 251 -38.00 -11.51 18.01
N PRO A 252 -39.15 -11.70 17.34
CA PRO A 252 -40.45 -11.73 18.00
C PRO A 252 -40.56 -12.74 19.15
N ARG A 253 -39.83 -13.87 19.08
CA ARG A 253 -39.88 -14.95 20.08
C ARG A 253 -38.56 -15.25 20.78
N THR A 254 -37.44 -14.65 20.36
CA THR A 254 -36.09 -15.06 20.80
C THR A 254 -35.08 -13.93 20.60
N TYR A 255 -33.84 -14.17 21.02
CA TYR A 255 -32.68 -13.35 20.70
C TYR A 255 -31.79 -14.09 19.71
N ALA A 256 -31.06 -13.35 18.93
CA ALA A 256 -30.18 -13.90 17.92
C ALA A 256 -28.91 -13.06 17.78
N GLU A 257 -27.77 -13.72 17.67
CA GLU A 257 -26.49 -13.08 17.34
C GLU A 257 -26.28 -13.11 15.82
N ILE A 258 -25.86 -12.00 15.24
CA ILE A 258 -25.64 -11.87 13.80
C ILE A 258 -24.26 -12.43 13.44
N GLU A 259 -24.25 -13.45 12.58
CA GLU A 259 -23.01 -14.05 12.05
C GLU A 259 -22.60 -13.37 10.75
N GLN A 260 -23.57 -13.08 9.88
CA GLN A 260 -23.34 -12.43 8.60
C GLN A 260 -24.60 -11.68 8.17
N SER A 261 -24.39 -10.49 7.58
CA SER A 261 -25.46 -9.65 7.06
C SER A 261 -25.25 -9.43 5.56
N ASP A 262 -26.17 -9.96 4.75
CA ASP A 262 -26.23 -9.71 3.32
C ASP A 262 -27.44 -8.81 3.00
N SER A 263 -27.52 -8.31 1.76
CA SER A 263 -28.52 -7.30 1.35
C SER A 263 -30.01 -7.65 1.46
N ARG A 264 -30.37 -8.92 1.71
CA ARG A 264 -31.77 -9.38 1.85
C ARG A 264 -32.00 -10.36 2.99
N THR A 265 -30.94 -10.95 3.51
CA THR A 265 -30.98 -12.06 4.43
C THR A 265 -29.87 -11.93 5.44
N ILE A 266 -30.18 -12.18 6.70
CA ILE A 266 -29.22 -12.11 7.79
C ILE A 266 -29.07 -13.52 8.35
N ARG A 267 -27.84 -14.02 8.32
CA ARG A 267 -27.50 -15.29 8.96
C ARG A 267 -27.25 -15.01 10.43
N VAL A 268 -28.01 -15.70 11.27
CA VAL A 268 -27.99 -15.52 12.71
C VAL A 268 -27.83 -16.84 13.44
N PHE A 269 -27.24 -16.79 14.63
CA PHE A 269 -27.26 -17.85 15.61
C PHE A 269 -28.42 -17.59 16.59
N ASP A 270 -29.42 -18.48 16.62
CA ASP A 270 -30.56 -18.36 17.54
C ASP A 270 -30.11 -18.73 18.96
N LEU A 271 -30.13 -17.77 19.89
CA LEU A 271 -29.68 -17.97 21.27
C LEU A 271 -30.64 -18.84 22.10
N TYR A 272 -31.86 -19.08 21.61
CA TYR A 272 -32.78 -20.02 22.24
C TYR A 272 -32.58 -21.45 21.72
N GLU A 273 -32.52 -21.63 20.39
CA GLU A 273 -32.42 -22.96 19.77
C GLU A 273 -30.98 -23.48 19.66
N GLY A 274 -29.96 -22.62 19.77
CA GLY A 274 -28.55 -23.01 19.65
C GLY A 274 -28.10 -23.40 18.25
N ARG A 275 -28.79 -22.91 17.20
CA ARG A 275 -28.48 -23.24 15.81
C ARG A 275 -28.49 -22.02 14.91
N ASN A 276 -27.76 -22.13 13.81
CA ASN A 276 -27.75 -21.12 12.76
C ASN A 276 -29.04 -21.17 11.94
N ARG A 277 -29.60 -20.00 11.63
CA ARG A 277 -30.71 -19.85 10.67
C ARG A 277 -30.58 -18.55 9.89
N THR A 278 -31.40 -18.42 8.85
CA THR A 278 -31.51 -17.19 8.07
C THR A 278 -32.82 -16.49 8.41
N VAL A 279 -32.75 -15.20 8.72
CA VAL A 279 -33.92 -14.35 8.96
C VAL A 279 -33.91 -13.19 7.98
N LYS A 280 -35.07 -12.55 7.79
CA LYS A 280 -35.12 -11.29 7.05
C LYS A 280 -34.90 -10.12 8.00
N GLU A 281 -34.47 -9.00 7.45
CA GLU A 281 -34.30 -7.77 8.24
C GLU A 281 -35.61 -7.31 8.88
N GLU A 282 -36.74 -7.47 8.19
CA GLU A 282 -38.09 -7.12 8.67
C GLU A 282 -38.53 -7.92 9.91
N ASP A 283 -37.94 -9.09 10.15
CA ASP A 283 -38.22 -9.91 11.33
C ASP A 283 -37.49 -9.38 12.57
N ILE A 284 -36.54 -8.44 12.42
CA ILE A 284 -35.80 -7.87 13.54
C ILE A 284 -36.61 -6.76 14.20
N VAL A 285 -36.98 -6.98 15.46
CA VAL A 285 -37.74 -6.03 16.27
C VAL A 285 -36.86 -4.83 16.62
N ARG A 286 -35.66 -5.08 17.14
CA ARG A 286 -34.64 -4.06 17.45
C ARG A 286 -33.27 -4.64 17.73
N LEU A 287 -32.25 -3.79 17.69
CA LEU A 287 -30.90 -4.07 18.18
C LEU A 287 -30.90 -4.04 19.72
N VAL A 288 -30.26 -5.03 20.35
CA VAL A 288 -30.04 -5.10 21.80
C VAL A 288 -28.65 -4.55 22.15
N GLY A 289 -27.63 -4.93 21.38
CA GLY A 289 -26.25 -4.49 21.57
C GLY A 289 -25.30 -5.28 20.68
N ASN A 290 -24.00 -5.19 20.92
CA ASN A 290 -22.99 -6.01 20.25
C ASN A 290 -22.33 -6.93 21.28
N ALA A 291 -22.20 -8.22 20.98
CA ALA A 291 -21.67 -9.22 21.90
C ALA A 291 -20.22 -8.93 22.33
N ARG A 292 -19.46 -8.15 21.55
CA ARG A 292 -18.11 -7.69 21.94
C ARG A 292 -18.11 -6.70 23.12
N ASN A 293 -19.25 -6.07 23.39
CA ASN A 293 -19.45 -5.17 24.52
C ASN A 293 -20.21 -5.84 25.67
N ALA A 294 -20.36 -7.16 25.62
CA ALA A 294 -20.97 -7.92 26.71
C ALA A 294 -20.13 -7.78 27.99
N VAL A 295 -20.81 -7.83 29.13
CA VAL A 295 -20.18 -7.75 30.45
C VAL A 295 -20.13 -9.14 31.07
N PRO A 296 -19.10 -9.47 31.86
CA PRO A 296 -19.06 -10.73 32.60
C PRO A 296 -20.09 -10.72 33.74
N ALA A 297 -20.85 -11.80 33.88
CA ALA A 297 -21.76 -12.05 35.01
C ALA A 297 -21.47 -13.42 35.63
N LEU A 298 -21.46 -13.47 36.97
CA LEU A 298 -21.15 -14.68 37.73
C LEU A 298 -22.36 -15.62 37.76
N VAL A 299 -22.15 -16.90 37.44
CA VAL A 299 -23.12 -17.96 37.65
C VAL A 299 -23.12 -18.33 39.13
N ALA A 300 -24.12 -17.88 39.87
CA ALA A 300 -24.22 -18.08 41.32
C ALA A 300 -24.59 -19.52 41.69
N TYR A 301 -25.51 -20.14 40.95
CA TYR A 301 -25.95 -21.52 41.16
C TYR A 301 -26.57 -22.10 39.89
N ILE A 302 -26.69 -23.43 39.85
CA ILE A 302 -27.42 -24.17 38.81
C ILE A 302 -28.44 -25.07 39.51
N ALA A 303 -29.70 -24.99 39.09
CA ALA A 303 -30.79 -25.78 39.64
C ALA A 303 -31.88 -26.05 38.58
N HIS A 304 -32.27 -27.31 38.44
CA HIS A 304 -33.44 -27.72 37.63
C HIS A 304 -33.46 -27.19 36.17
N GLY A 305 -32.32 -27.17 35.49
CA GLY A 305 -32.22 -26.67 34.10
C GLY A 305 -32.30 -25.14 33.98
N MET A 306 -32.06 -24.43 35.09
CA MET A 306 -31.91 -22.99 35.16
C MET A 306 -30.64 -22.67 35.95
N PHE A 307 -30.11 -21.48 35.75
CA PHE A 307 -28.99 -20.97 36.52
C PHE A 307 -29.24 -19.53 36.93
N GLY A 308 -28.79 -19.18 38.13
CA GLY A 308 -28.88 -17.83 38.67
C GLY A 308 -27.67 -17.03 38.25
N LEU A 309 -27.87 -15.95 37.49
CA LEU A 309 -26.82 -14.99 37.15
C LEU A 309 -26.84 -13.82 38.12
N LEU A 310 -25.69 -13.55 38.72
CA LEU A 310 -25.49 -12.34 39.51
C LEU A 310 -25.39 -11.15 38.55
N ASP A 311 -26.37 -10.27 38.62
CA ASP A 311 -26.41 -9.05 37.84
C ASP A 311 -25.25 -8.10 38.24
N PRO A 312 -24.30 -7.81 37.33
CA PRO A 312 -23.15 -6.96 37.66
C PRO A 312 -23.53 -5.53 38.08
N ALA A 313 -24.68 -5.01 37.64
CA ALA A 313 -25.06 -3.63 37.93
C ALA A 313 -25.90 -3.49 39.21
N THR A 314 -26.71 -4.49 39.55
CA THR A 314 -27.63 -4.42 40.71
C THR A 314 -27.26 -5.34 41.86
N GLY A 315 -26.43 -6.36 41.61
CA GLY A 315 -26.12 -7.41 42.57
C GLY A 315 -27.29 -8.38 42.83
N ALA A 316 -28.41 -8.24 42.11
CA ALA A 316 -29.54 -9.17 42.20
C ALA A 316 -29.27 -10.44 41.39
N THR A 317 -29.82 -11.57 41.83
CA THR A 317 -29.75 -12.82 41.06
C THR A 317 -30.92 -12.91 40.08
N ILE A 318 -30.62 -13.08 38.80
CA ILE A 318 -31.60 -13.24 37.71
C ILE A 318 -31.55 -14.69 37.24
N GLU A 319 -32.69 -15.38 37.27
CA GLU A 319 -32.79 -16.76 36.79
C GLU A 319 -32.87 -16.81 35.26
N VAL A 320 -32.02 -17.64 34.66
CA VAL A 320 -31.97 -17.88 33.21
C VAL A 320 -32.10 -19.37 32.94
N THR A 321 -32.92 -19.73 31.95
CA THR A 321 -33.06 -21.12 31.51
C THR A 321 -31.82 -21.60 30.77
N GLU A 322 -31.27 -22.73 31.20
CA GLU A 322 -30.14 -23.40 30.57
C GLU A 322 -30.50 -23.89 29.15
N ARG A 323 -29.58 -23.71 28.20
CA ARG A 323 -29.74 -24.14 26.81
C ARG A 323 -28.64 -25.13 26.46
N GLN A 324 -28.92 -26.03 25.52
CA GLN A 324 -27.99 -27.11 25.14
C GLN A 324 -26.63 -26.61 24.64
N TRP A 325 -26.56 -25.39 24.11
CA TRP A 325 -25.32 -24.79 23.63
C TRP A 325 -24.55 -24.05 24.74
N MET A 326 -25.18 -23.76 25.89
CA MET A 326 -24.55 -23.10 27.02
C MET A 326 -23.79 -24.15 27.84
N ALA A 327 -22.46 -24.04 27.86
CA ALA A 327 -21.63 -24.79 28.79
C ALA A 327 -21.38 -23.91 30.01
N VAL A 328 -22.18 -24.09 31.07
CA VAL A 328 -22.11 -23.28 32.30
C VAL A 328 -21.92 -24.16 33.53
N SER A 329 -21.06 -23.72 34.44
CA SER A 329 -20.94 -24.25 35.81
C SER A 329 -21.06 -23.14 36.84
N ALA A 330 -21.47 -23.49 38.06
CA ALA A 330 -21.50 -22.54 39.16
C ALA A 330 -20.09 -22.04 39.49
N GLY A 331 -19.96 -20.73 39.74
CA GLY A 331 -18.68 -20.05 40.00
C GLY A 331 -17.97 -19.51 38.76
N GLU A 332 -18.48 -19.76 37.56
CA GLU A 332 -17.96 -19.24 36.30
C GLU A 332 -18.51 -17.85 35.97
N ASN A 333 -17.80 -17.11 35.10
CA ASN A 333 -18.35 -15.91 34.47
C ASN A 333 -18.81 -16.23 33.05
N VAL A 334 -20.04 -15.84 32.71
CA VAL A 334 -20.56 -15.84 31.35
C VAL A 334 -20.71 -14.41 30.84
N GLN A 335 -20.58 -14.23 29.53
CA GLN A 335 -20.78 -12.92 28.90
C GLN A 335 -22.27 -12.66 28.70
N VAL A 336 -22.73 -11.48 29.10
CA VAL A 336 -24.15 -11.11 29.02
C VAL A 336 -24.36 -9.72 28.45
N LEU A 337 -25.47 -9.55 27.73
CA LEU A 337 -26.03 -8.26 27.37
C LEU A 337 -27.34 -8.06 28.11
N ARG A 338 -27.54 -6.84 28.62
CA ARG A 338 -28.79 -6.45 29.26
C ARG A 338 -29.79 -5.97 28.20
N ASP A 339 -31.02 -6.45 28.31
CA ASP A 339 -32.15 -5.95 27.55
C ASP A 339 -33.36 -5.65 28.47
N GLY A 340 -33.44 -4.41 28.96
CA GLY A 340 -34.39 -4.06 30.01
C GLY A 340 -34.11 -4.87 31.29
N ASP A 341 -35.10 -5.65 31.72
CA ASP A 341 -34.98 -6.56 32.88
C ASP A 341 -34.49 -7.96 32.50
N THR A 342 -34.25 -8.23 31.20
CA THR A 342 -33.77 -9.53 30.72
C THR A 342 -32.25 -9.53 30.57
N MET A 343 -31.60 -10.61 31.02
CA MET A 343 -30.19 -10.88 30.73
C MET A 343 -30.09 -11.88 29.59
N VAL A 344 -29.48 -11.45 28.48
CA VAL A 344 -29.22 -12.30 27.33
C VAL A 344 -27.81 -12.84 27.47
N VAL A 345 -27.67 -14.17 27.51
CA VAL A 345 -26.37 -14.85 27.59
C VAL A 345 -25.78 -15.00 26.20
N MET A 346 -24.50 -14.67 26.05
CA MET A 346 -23.76 -14.74 24.79
C MET A 346 -23.10 -16.11 24.61
N ARG A 347 -22.75 -16.42 23.36
CA ARG A 347 -21.97 -17.61 23.01
C ARG A 347 -20.50 -17.48 23.37
#